data_AF-A0A7S3DNW3-F1
#
_entry.id   AF-A0A7S3DNW3-F1
#
_cell.length_a   1.000
_cell.length_b   1.000
_cell.length_c   1.000
_cell.angle_alpha   90.00
_cell.angle_beta   90.00
_cell.angle_gamma   90.00
#
_symmetry.space_group_name_H-M   'P 1'
#
loop_
_entity.id
_entity.type
_entity.pdbx_description
1 polymer ?
#
loop_
_entity_poly.entity_id
_entity_poly.type
_entity_poly.pdbx_seq_one_letter_code
_entity_poly.pdbx_strand_id
1 'polypeptide(L)'
;FAARYEASLGLTLVDCPPFDPTQFGYLSELLRWNEMDEVSSPEEYRNDEGCQNWQGNRNPFVDYPQLAQVFYPQGPDEVLPDAFTYSQCVAPTAAPTAGPNACREDLEAGDIPMFLVNSDDPDQVVFIPTVDLEPTLGSLFLTDNAWDGTKFLTTEGTWEFEIPSGGLQAGDIFGLGGNSPYASNWEPFDEGGQFFD
;
A
#
# COMPACT_ATOMS: atom_id res chain seq x y z
N PHE A 1 18.83 -3.37 -7.48
CA PHE A 1 18.06 -4.35 -8.27
C PHE A 1 17.99 -3.86 -9.70
N ALA A 2 18.34 -4.68 -10.69
CA ALA A 2 17.92 -4.44 -12.07
C ALA A 2 16.68 -5.32 -12.35
N ALA A 3 15.85 -4.93 -13.30
CA ALA A 3 14.74 -5.76 -13.76
C ALA A 3 14.92 -5.95 -15.26
N ARG A 4 14.84 -7.21 -15.73
CA ARG A 4 14.80 -7.52 -17.16
C ARG A 4 13.34 -7.73 -17.54
N TYR A 5 12.83 -6.86 -18.39
CA TYR A 5 11.48 -6.96 -18.92
C TYR A 5 11.54 -6.86 -20.44
N GLU A 6 10.91 -7.81 -21.14
CA GLU A 6 11.10 -8.02 -22.60
C GLU A 6 10.03 -7.35 -23.47
N ALA A 7 9.03 -6.68 -22.87
CA ALA A 7 8.00 -5.91 -23.58
C ALA A 7 8.03 -4.41 -23.20
N SER A 8 7.46 -3.50 -23.99
CA SER A 8 7.37 -2.10 -23.57
C SER A 8 6.15 -1.90 -22.67
N LEU A 9 6.35 -1.72 -21.37
CA LEU A 9 5.27 -1.38 -20.44
C LEU A 9 4.80 0.07 -20.54
N GLY A 10 5.55 0.93 -21.25
CA GLY A 10 5.21 2.35 -21.36
C GLY A 10 5.25 3.10 -20.02
N LEU A 11 5.99 2.58 -19.04
CA LEU A 11 6.03 3.16 -17.71
C LEU A 11 6.72 4.53 -17.71
N THR A 12 6.16 5.48 -16.97
CA THR A 12 6.68 6.84 -16.82
C THR A 12 6.81 7.20 -15.35
N LEU A 13 7.99 7.65 -14.95
CA LEU A 13 8.25 8.16 -13.62
C LEU A 13 7.69 9.58 -13.50
N VAL A 14 6.87 9.86 -12.49
CA VAL A 14 6.20 11.17 -12.29
C VAL A 14 6.27 11.60 -10.82
N ASP A 15 5.84 12.83 -10.49
CA ASP A 15 5.75 13.28 -9.09
C ASP A 15 4.42 12.93 -8.42
N CYS A 16 3.41 12.58 -9.19
CA CYS A 16 2.04 12.43 -8.72
C CYS A 16 1.38 11.14 -9.25
N PRO A 17 1.92 9.93 -8.98
CA PRO A 17 1.20 8.71 -9.31
C PRO A 17 -0.02 8.53 -8.38
N PRO A 18 -1.06 7.76 -8.75
CA PRO A 18 -1.29 7.08 -10.02
C PRO A 18 -2.46 7.73 -10.79
N PHE A 19 -2.18 8.74 -11.62
CA PHE A 19 -3.22 9.28 -12.51
C PHE A 19 -3.37 8.50 -13.81
N ASP A 20 -2.38 7.66 -14.14
CA ASP A 20 -2.38 6.73 -15.27
C ASP A 20 -1.78 5.38 -14.83
N PRO A 21 -2.31 4.22 -15.29
CA PRO A 21 -1.77 2.89 -14.94
C PRO A 21 -0.30 2.66 -15.32
N THR A 22 0.27 3.49 -16.20
CA THR A 22 1.70 3.43 -16.53
C THR A 22 2.54 4.44 -15.74
N GLN A 23 1.94 5.29 -14.92
CA GLN A 23 2.66 6.22 -14.06
C GLN A 23 3.01 5.59 -12.72
N PHE A 24 4.24 5.81 -12.27
CA PHE A 24 4.74 5.23 -11.03
C PHE A 24 5.86 6.08 -10.42
N GLY A 25 6.19 5.78 -9.16
CA GLY A 25 7.27 6.41 -8.40
C GLY A 25 7.06 7.90 -8.12
N TYR A 26 7.87 8.46 -7.21
CA TYR A 26 7.93 9.89 -6.92
C TYR A 26 9.25 10.43 -7.48
N LEU A 27 9.22 10.94 -8.71
CA LEU A 27 10.40 11.32 -9.49
C LEU A 27 11.35 12.24 -8.71
N SER A 28 10.83 13.34 -8.17
CA SER A 28 11.61 14.34 -7.45
C SER A 28 12.25 13.76 -6.20
N GLU A 29 11.56 12.87 -5.50
CA GLU A 29 12.13 12.18 -4.33
C GLU A 29 13.27 11.26 -4.74
N LEU A 30 13.10 10.48 -5.80
CA LEU A 30 14.12 9.56 -6.30
C LEU A 30 15.36 10.30 -6.83
N LEU A 31 15.17 11.43 -7.51
CA LEU A 31 16.29 12.29 -7.93
C LEU A 31 17.04 12.85 -6.73
N ARG A 32 16.32 13.33 -5.72
CA ARG A 32 16.92 13.84 -4.48
C ARG A 32 17.70 12.76 -3.74
N TRP A 33 17.15 11.55 -3.61
CA TRP A 33 17.84 10.43 -2.98
C TRP A 33 19.11 10.05 -3.74
N ASN A 34 19.05 10.01 -5.07
CA ASN A 34 20.22 9.73 -5.91
C ASN A 34 21.33 10.79 -5.74
N GLU A 35 20.99 12.04 -5.41
CA GLU A 35 21.98 13.10 -5.14
C GLU A 35 22.51 13.09 -3.70
N MET A 36 21.68 12.70 -2.73
CA MET A 36 22.06 12.67 -1.30
C MET A 36 22.85 11.42 -0.92
N ASP A 37 22.62 10.30 -1.60
CA ASP A 37 23.23 9.00 -1.31
C ASP A 37 24.10 8.57 -2.49
N GLU A 38 25.40 8.82 -2.37
CA GLU A 38 26.37 8.36 -3.37
C GLU A 38 26.43 6.84 -3.40
N VAL A 39 26.62 6.28 -4.61
CA VAL A 39 26.76 4.83 -4.79
C VAL A 39 27.89 4.29 -3.94
N SER A 40 27.56 3.28 -3.14
CA SER A 40 28.48 2.64 -2.22
C SER A 40 29.12 1.37 -2.81
N SER A 41 30.31 0.99 -2.34
CA SER A 41 30.95 -0.27 -2.78
C SER A 41 30.09 -1.53 -2.58
N PRO A 42 29.27 -1.66 -1.52
CA PRO A 42 28.29 -2.75 -1.42
C PRO A 42 27.23 -2.75 -2.54
N GLU A 43 26.81 -1.59 -3.04
CA GLU A 43 25.87 -1.50 -4.16
C GLU A 43 26.52 -1.87 -5.48
N GLU A 44 27.75 -1.43 -5.72
CA GLU A 44 28.54 -1.87 -6.89
C GLU A 44 28.71 -3.40 -6.88
N TYR A 45 29.08 -3.97 -5.73
CA TYR A 45 29.20 -5.42 -5.57
C TYR A 45 27.88 -6.14 -5.84
N ARG A 46 26.76 -5.65 -5.31
CA ARG A 46 25.44 -6.21 -5.58
C ARG A 46 25.06 -6.10 -7.07
N ASN A 47 25.47 -5.02 -7.74
CA ASN A 47 25.23 -4.83 -9.17
C ASN A 47 26.05 -5.82 -10.02
N ASP A 48 27.29 -6.09 -9.64
CA ASP A 48 28.16 -7.10 -10.25
C ASP A 48 27.59 -8.51 -10.10
N GLU A 49 27.26 -8.90 -8.86
CA GLU A 49 26.65 -10.20 -8.57
C GLU A 49 25.30 -10.33 -9.33
N GLY A 50 24.51 -9.25 -9.32
CA GLY A 50 23.30 -9.02 -10.13
C GLY A 50 23.44 -9.55 -11.55
N CYS A 51 24.46 -9.04 -12.22
CA CYS A 51 24.78 -9.36 -13.60
C CYS A 51 25.35 -10.77 -13.78
N GLN A 52 26.29 -11.18 -12.93
CA GLN A 52 27.04 -12.43 -13.12
C GLN A 52 26.20 -13.67 -12.79
N ASN A 53 25.36 -13.59 -11.75
CA ASN A 53 24.74 -14.77 -11.15
C ASN A 53 23.25 -14.91 -11.43
N TRP A 54 22.54 -13.82 -11.76
CA TRP A 54 21.07 -13.85 -11.86
C TRP A 54 20.49 -13.28 -13.15
N GLN A 55 20.80 -12.03 -13.51
CA GLN A 55 20.00 -11.29 -14.50
C GLN A 55 20.70 -11.08 -15.84
N GLY A 56 22.04 -11.15 -15.87
CA GLY A 56 22.83 -10.92 -17.09
C GLY A 56 22.91 -9.45 -17.52
N ASN A 57 22.40 -8.51 -16.71
CA ASN A 57 22.52 -7.07 -16.94
C ASN A 57 22.80 -6.33 -15.62
N ARG A 58 23.44 -5.15 -15.74
CA ARG A 58 23.70 -4.22 -14.63
C ARG A 58 22.67 -3.10 -14.60
N ASN A 59 22.43 -2.54 -13.42
CA ASN A 59 21.74 -1.27 -13.27
C ASN A 59 22.67 -0.12 -13.70
N PRO A 60 22.35 0.62 -14.78
CA PRO A 60 23.20 1.70 -15.26
C PRO A 60 23.26 2.91 -14.32
N PHE A 61 22.29 3.09 -13.42
CA PHE A 61 22.32 4.18 -12.44
C PHE A 61 23.29 3.91 -11.28
N VAL A 62 23.66 2.64 -11.05
CA VAL A 62 24.75 2.30 -10.11
C VAL A 62 26.11 2.54 -10.78
N ASP A 63 26.24 2.15 -12.05
CA ASP A 63 27.50 2.30 -12.80
C ASP A 63 27.78 3.75 -13.21
N TYR A 64 26.71 4.52 -13.44
CA TYR A 64 26.74 5.89 -13.93
C TYR A 64 25.63 6.72 -13.27
N PRO A 65 25.78 7.12 -11.98
CA PRO A 65 24.75 7.87 -11.25
C PRO A 65 24.34 9.18 -11.93
N GLN A 66 25.25 9.79 -12.69
CA GLN A 66 25.00 11.00 -13.47
C GLN A 66 23.94 10.83 -14.57
N LEU A 67 23.62 9.59 -14.97
CA LEU A 67 22.56 9.35 -15.95
C LEU A 67 21.21 9.85 -15.46
N ALA A 68 20.97 9.90 -14.15
CA ALA A 68 19.74 10.49 -13.59
C ALA A 68 19.54 11.93 -14.08
N GLN A 69 20.58 12.76 -14.00
CA GLN A 69 20.55 14.15 -14.48
C GLN A 69 20.49 14.27 -16.01
N VAL A 70 21.03 13.29 -16.75
CA VAL A 70 20.93 13.26 -18.21
C VAL A 70 19.50 12.98 -18.67
N PHE A 71 18.80 12.06 -18.00
CA PHE A 71 17.42 11.72 -18.33
C PHE A 71 16.40 12.71 -17.77
N TYR A 72 16.70 13.33 -16.62
CA TYR A 72 15.83 14.27 -15.93
C TYR A 72 16.56 15.61 -15.67
N PRO A 73 16.85 16.39 -16.73
CA PRO A 73 17.66 17.61 -16.63
C PRO A 73 16.98 18.73 -15.83
N GLN A 74 15.67 18.66 -15.62
CA GLN A 74 14.93 19.58 -14.77
C GLN A 74 15.28 19.44 -13.27
N GLY A 75 15.86 18.29 -12.86
CA GLY A 75 16.15 18.01 -11.45
C GLY A 75 14.88 17.74 -10.63
N PRO A 76 15.04 17.58 -9.30
CA PRO A 76 13.91 17.43 -8.38
C PRO A 76 13.13 18.74 -8.24
N ASP A 77 11.81 18.64 -8.16
CA ASP A 77 10.94 19.73 -7.73
C ASP A 77 10.97 19.88 -6.20
N GLU A 78 10.67 21.08 -5.72
CA GLU A 78 10.63 21.40 -4.30
C GLU A 78 9.22 21.18 -3.74
N VAL A 79 9.15 20.69 -2.50
CA VAL A 79 7.88 20.56 -1.80
C VAL A 79 7.37 21.96 -1.44
N LEU A 80 6.18 22.31 -1.93
CA LEU A 80 5.56 23.60 -1.66
C LEU A 80 5.11 23.69 -0.19
N PRO A 81 5.53 24.71 0.58
CA PRO A 81 5.27 24.79 2.02
C PRO A 81 3.77 24.78 2.41
N ASP A 82 2.93 25.40 1.59
CA ASP A 82 1.49 25.54 1.88
C ASP A 82 0.66 24.34 1.40
N ALA A 83 1.18 23.56 0.44
CA ALA A 83 0.48 22.44 -0.18
C ALA A 83 1.01 21.07 0.26
N PHE A 84 2.19 21.03 0.91
CA PHE A 84 2.88 19.82 1.32
C PHE A 84 3.04 18.79 0.17
N THR A 85 3.20 19.27 -1.06
CA THR A 85 3.33 18.45 -2.27
C THR A 85 4.13 19.18 -3.35
N TYR A 86 4.46 18.49 -4.45
CA TYR A 86 5.20 19.06 -5.59
C TYR A 86 4.32 19.98 -6.43
N SER A 87 4.93 20.90 -7.18
CA SER A 87 4.22 21.89 -8.00
C SER A 87 3.29 21.27 -9.05
N GLN A 88 3.59 20.06 -9.50
CA GLN A 88 2.76 19.31 -10.45
C GLN A 88 1.54 18.65 -9.79
N CYS A 89 1.54 18.51 -8.45
CA CYS A 89 0.52 17.80 -7.68
C CYS A 89 -0.47 18.75 -6.96
N VAL A 90 -0.39 20.06 -7.21
CA VAL A 90 -1.25 21.05 -6.54
C VAL A 90 -2.68 21.06 -7.04
N ALA A 91 -2.93 20.51 -8.22
CA ALA A 91 -4.29 20.32 -8.70
C ALA A 91 -4.94 19.25 -7.82
N PRO A 92 -6.02 19.58 -7.08
CA PRO A 92 -6.76 18.55 -6.39
C PRO A 92 -7.33 17.64 -7.48
N THR A 93 -6.76 16.45 -7.62
CA THR A 93 -7.52 15.36 -8.17
C THR A 93 -8.66 15.15 -7.21
N ALA A 94 -9.88 15.12 -7.75
CA ALA A 94 -10.92 14.39 -7.05
C ALA A 94 -10.28 13.03 -6.75
N ALA A 95 -10.07 12.72 -5.47
CA ALA A 95 -9.92 11.33 -5.11
C ALA A 95 -11.03 10.59 -5.87
N PRO A 96 -10.82 9.37 -6.36
CA PRO A 96 -11.96 8.50 -6.55
C PRO A 96 -12.62 8.44 -5.17
N THR A 97 -13.51 9.39 -4.91
CA THR A 97 -14.57 9.23 -3.96
C THR A 97 -15.23 8.05 -4.62
N ALA A 98 -15.05 6.87 -4.04
CA ALA A 98 -16.12 5.91 -4.11
C ALA A 98 -17.34 6.77 -3.79
N GLY A 99 -18.12 7.14 -4.81
CA GLY A 99 -19.36 7.88 -4.59
C GLY A 99 -20.03 7.05 -3.52
N PRO A 100 -20.34 7.64 -2.34
CA PRO A 100 -20.64 6.90 -1.12
C PRO A 100 -21.45 5.70 -1.55
N ASN A 101 -20.93 4.49 -1.35
CA ASN A 101 -21.61 3.29 -1.79
C ASN A 101 -23.05 3.52 -1.36
N ALA A 102 -24.02 3.57 -2.28
CA ALA A 102 -25.42 3.83 -1.95
C ALA A 102 -26.02 2.72 -1.05
N CYS A 103 -25.15 1.86 -0.54
CA CYS A 103 -25.33 0.78 0.39
C CYS A 103 -24.91 1.27 1.78
N ARG A 104 -25.89 1.85 2.50
CA ARG A 104 -25.95 2.19 3.93
C ARG A 104 -25.47 3.57 4.37
N GLU A 105 -26.33 4.22 5.16
CA GLU A 105 -26.10 5.48 5.89
C GLU A 105 -25.55 5.20 7.31
N ASP A 106 -25.28 3.93 7.60
CA ASP A 106 -25.20 3.40 8.96
C ASP A 106 -23.76 3.43 9.51
N LEU A 107 -22.76 3.60 8.63
CA LEU A 107 -21.33 3.70 9.00
C LEU A 107 -20.62 4.74 8.13
N GLU A 108 -19.82 5.58 8.77
CA GLU A 108 -18.95 6.57 8.16
C GLU A 108 -17.46 6.19 8.28
N ALA A 109 -16.61 6.82 7.47
CA ALA A 109 -15.17 6.63 7.56
C ALA A 109 -14.67 7.07 8.94
N GLY A 110 -14.01 6.16 9.66
CA GLY A 110 -13.51 6.39 11.02
C GLY A 110 -14.37 5.78 12.13
N ASP A 111 -15.51 5.17 11.80
CA ASP A 111 -16.38 4.51 12.80
C ASP A 111 -15.79 3.22 13.38
N ILE A 112 -14.83 2.61 12.69
CA ILE A 112 -14.12 1.41 13.15
C ILE A 112 -12.62 1.63 12.96
N PRO A 113 -11.95 2.36 13.88
CA PRO A 113 -10.50 2.51 13.85
C PRO A 113 -9.81 1.16 14.05
N MET A 114 -8.74 0.96 13.29
CA MET A 114 -7.87 -0.20 13.32
C MET A 114 -6.53 0.17 13.97
N PHE A 115 -6.05 -0.68 14.87
CA PHE A 115 -4.77 -0.55 15.53
C PHE A 115 -3.96 -1.82 15.30
N LEU A 116 -2.75 -1.70 14.74
CA LEU A 116 -1.79 -2.79 14.73
C LEU A 116 -1.21 -2.90 16.15
N VAL A 117 -1.42 -4.05 16.78
CA VAL A 117 -1.00 -4.31 18.16
C VAL A 117 -0.22 -5.60 18.14
N ASN A 118 1.11 -5.52 18.12
CA ASN A 118 2.03 -6.63 17.91
C ASN A 118 2.14 -7.01 16.42
N SER A 119 3.22 -6.55 15.78
CA SER A 119 3.62 -6.90 14.40
C SER A 119 4.84 -7.84 14.43
N ASP A 120 4.93 -8.66 15.48
CA ASP A 120 5.96 -9.68 15.67
C ASP A 120 5.26 -10.96 16.17
N ASP A 121 5.51 -12.07 15.48
CA ASP A 121 4.72 -13.31 15.48
C ASP A 121 4.25 -13.77 16.89
N PRO A 122 2.93 -13.90 17.14
CA PRO A 122 1.83 -13.71 16.20
C PRO A 122 1.42 -12.25 16.03
N ASP A 123 1.19 -11.86 14.78
CA ASP A 123 0.62 -10.57 14.44
C ASP A 123 -0.79 -10.43 14.99
N GLN A 124 -1.10 -9.26 15.56
CA GLN A 124 -2.44 -8.93 16.03
C GLN A 124 -2.89 -7.55 15.56
N VAL A 125 -4.17 -7.51 15.18
CA VAL A 125 -4.87 -6.28 14.81
C VAL A 125 -6.09 -6.18 15.69
N VAL A 126 -6.33 -4.97 16.20
CA VAL A 126 -7.45 -4.68 17.09
C VAL A 126 -8.30 -3.57 16.50
N PHE A 127 -9.61 -3.72 16.62
CA PHE A 127 -10.63 -2.78 16.22
C PHE A 127 -11.41 -2.30 17.44
N ILE A 128 -11.73 -1.00 17.46
CA ILE A 128 -12.50 -0.39 18.55
C ILE A 128 -13.58 0.48 17.91
N PRO A 129 -14.82 -0.02 17.72
CA PRO A 129 -15.84 0.76 17.04
C PRO A 129 -16.19 1.99 17.88
N THR A 130 -16.37 3.14 17.23
CA THR A 130 -16.77 4.39 17.90
C THR A 130 -18.28 4.59 17.91
N VAL A 131 -19.01 3.70 17.23
CA VAL A 131 -20.46 3.61 17.14
C VAL A 131 -20.92 2.18 17.43
N ASP A 132 -22.22 1.99 17.68
CA ASP A 132 -22.78 0.65 17.85
C ASP A 132 -22.87 -0.05 16.48
N LEU A 133 -22.37 -1.29 16.41
CA LEU A 133 -22.45 -2.13 15.22
C LEU A 133 -23.65 -3.07 15.33
N GLU A 134 -24.71 -2.74 14.61
CA GLU A 134 -25.94 -3.52 14.56
C GLU A 134 -25.74 -4.88 13.86
N PRO A 135 -26.36 -5.99 14.30
CA PRO A 135 -26.26 -7.30 13.65
C PRO A 135 -26.65 -7.30 12.18
N THR A 136 -27.51 -6.35 11.77
CA THR A 136 -27.95 -6.23 10.37
C THR A 136 -26.80 -5.86 9.42
N LEU A 137 -25.69 -5.33 9.95
CA LEU A 137 -24.48 -5.06 9.18
C LEU A 137 -23.91 -6.32 8.51
N GLY A 138 -24.13 -7.50 9.12
CA GLY A 138 -23.65 -8.78 8.60
C GLY A 138 -22.19 -8.97 8.97
N SER A 139 -21.28 -8.81 8.01
CA SER A 139 -19.87 -9.13 8.19
C SER A 139 -18.93 -7.96 7.86
N LEU A 140 -17.80 -7.92 8.58
CA LEU A 140 -16.65 -7.09 8.26
C LEU A 140 -15.60 -7.96 7.55
N PHE A 141 -14.94 -7.42 6.54
CA PHE A 141 -13.89 -8.10 5.80
C PHE A 141 -12.56 -7.37 5.96
N LEU A 142 -11.48 -8.11 6.17
CA LEU A 142 -10.10 -7.60 6.21
C LEU A 142 -9.28 -8.32 5.14
N THR A 143 -8.73 -7.57 4.20
CA THR A 143 -7.92 -8.09 3.10
C THR A 143 -7.09 -6.97 2.46
N ASP A 144 -5.98 -7.35 1.86
CA ASP A 144 -5.16 -6.58 0.93
C ASP A 144 -5.54 -6.83 -0.55
N ASN A 145 -6.46 -7.77 -0.81
CA ASN A 145 -7.05 -7.96 -2.13
C ASN A 145 -7.77 -6.70 -2.63
N ALA A 146 -7.55 -6.36 -3.90
CA ALA A 146 -8.29 -5.28 -4.55
C ALA A 146 -9.79 -5.63 -4.70
N TRP A 147 -10.65 -4.61 -4.66
CA TRP A 147 -12.09 -4.72 -4.96
C TRP A 147 -12.37 -4.29 -6.40
N ASP A 148 -13.05 -5.14 -7.19
CA ASP A 148 -13.34 -4.84 -8.61
C ASP A 148 -14.68 -4.12 -8.84
N GLY A 149 -15.41 -3.81 -7.77
CA GLY A 149 -16.77 -3.28 -7.83
C GLY A 149 -17.85 -4.33 -7.54
N THR A 150 -17.53 -5.62 -7.63
CA THR A 150 -18.46 -6.74 -7.44
C THR A 150 -17.96 -7.82 -6.47
N LYS A 151 -16.65 -7.99 -6.35
CA LYS A 151 -16.01 -8.96 -5.46
C LYS A 151 -14.58 -8.54 -5.12
N PHE A 152 -14.02 -9.16 -4.08
CA PHE A 152 -12.58 -9.17 -3.86
C PHE A 152 -11.91 -10.00 -4.96
N LEU A 153 -10.76 -9.52 -5.44
CA LEU A 153 -9.82 -10.35 -6.18
C LEU A 153 -9.26 -11.43 -5.23
N THR A 154 -8.70 -12.51 -5.78
CA THR A 154 -8.29 -13.69 -5.00
C THR A 154 -6.78 -13.91 -5.09
N THR A 155 -6.02 -12.84 -4.89
CA THR A 155 -4.55 -12.85 -4.99
C THR A 155 -3.89 -13.15 -3.65
N GLU A 156 -4.51 -12.74 -2.56
CA GLU A 156 -4.07 -12.83 -1.16
C GLU A 156 -5.25 -13.26 -0.26
N GLY A 157 -5.04 -13.30 1.07
CA GLY A 157 -6.01 -13.80 2.03
C GLY A 157 -7.08 -12.78 2.43
N THR A 158 -8.30 -13.27 2.64
CA THR A 158 -9.43 -12.49 3.16
C THR A 158 -9.91 -13.11 4.47
N TRP A 159 -10.05 -12.26 5.49
CA TRP A 159 -10.66 -12.64 6.77
C TRP A 159 -12.05 -12.04 6.88
N GLU A 160 -13.01 -12.82 7.39
CA GLU A 160 -14.38 -12.38 7.64
C GLU A 160 -14.68 -12.40 9.14
N PHE A 161 -15.30 -11.34 9.63
CA PHE A 161 -15.88 -11.24 10.98
C PHE A 161 -17.38 -11.08 10.88
N GLU A 162 -18.13 -12.10 11.28
CA GLU A 162 -19.58 -12.00 11.41
C GLU A 162 -19.94 -11.25 12.69
N ILE A 163 -20.70 -10.16 12.55
CA ILE A 163 -21.15 -9.37 13.70
C ILE A 163 -22.11 -10.24 14.53
N PRO A 164 -21.85 -10.42 15.84
CA PRO A 164 -22.69 -11.26 16.69
C PRO A 164 -24.16 -10.83 16.67
N SER A 165 -25.07 -11.76 16.91
CA SER A 165 -26.52 -11.47 16.93
C SER A 165 -26.95 -10.41 17.96
N GLY A 166 -26.10 -10.11 18.94
CA GLY A 166 -26.30 -9.04 19.93
C GLY A 166 -25.70 -7.68 19.54
N GLY A 167 -25.03 -7.60 18.39
CA GLY A 167 -24.26 -6.44 17.94
C GLY A 167 -22.94 -6.28 18.69
N LEU A 168 -22.25 -5.18 18.41
CA LEU A 168 -21.15 -4.67 19.22
C LEU A 168 -21.47 -3.24 19.64
N GLN A 169 -21.09 -2.86 20.84
CA GLN A 169 -21.27 -1.50 21.35
C GLN A 169 -20.06 -0.63 21.03
N ALA A 170 -20.28 0.68 20.93
CA ALA A 170 -19.19 1.65 20.87
C ALA A 170 -18.22 1.44 22.04
N GLY A 171 -16.93 1.27 21.72
CA GLY A 171 -15.86 1.02 22.68
C GLY A 171 -15.58 -0.45 22.98
N ASP A 172 -16.35 -1.39 22.42
CA ASP A 172 -15.99 -2.81 22.46
C ASP A 172 -14.65 -3.07 21.77
N ILE A 173 -13.96 -4.15 22.14
CA ILE A 173 -12.67 -4.51 21.56
C ILE A 173 -12.79 -5.88 20.92
N PHE A 174 -12.54 -5.95 19.63
CA PHE A 174 -12.44 -7.19 18.86
C PHE A 174 -11.21 -7.11 17.95
N GLY A 175 -10.70 -8.24 17.49
CA GLY A 175 -9.45 -8.25 16.73
C GLY A 175 -9.17 -9.57 16.04
N LEU A 176 -8.11 -9.59 15.25
CA LEU A 176 -7.56 -10.75 14.55
C LEU A 176 -6.17 -11.05 15.11
N GLY A 177 -5.75 -12.32 15.16
CA GLY A 177 -4.38 -12.69 15.52
C GLY A 177 -4.27 -13.88 16.48
N GLY A 178 -3.19 -14.66 16.34
CA GLY A 178 -2.93 -15.82 17.19
C GLY A 178 -2.78 -15.43 18.66
N ASN A 179 -3.43 -16.17 19.56
CA ASN A 179 -3.39 -15.95 21.02
C ASN A 179 -3.86 -14.56 21.50
N SER A 180 -4.50 -13.75 20.64
CA SER A 180 -5.10 -12.49 21.07
C SER A 180 -6.34 -12.77 21.94
N PRO A 181 -6.49 -12.14 23.11
CA PRO A 181 -7.73 -12.23 23.89
C PRO A 181 -8.91 -11.55 23.19
N TYR A 182 -8.63 -10.79 22.12
CA TYR A 182 -9.60 -10.08 21.30
C TYR A 182 -9.93 -10.83 19.99
N ALA A 183 -9.17 -11.88 19.66
CA ALA A 183 -9.44 -12.77 18.54
C ALA A 183 -10.69 -13.60 18.82
N SER A 184 -11.83 -13.07 18.40
CA SER A 184 -13.10 -13.76 18.42
C SER A 184 -13.75 -13.62 17.05
N ASN A 185 -14.38 -14.69 16.58
CA ASN A 185 -15.27 -14.72 15.42
C ASN A 185 -14.68 -14.26 14.07
N TRP A 186 -13.36 -14.24 13.92
CA TRP A 186 -12.72 -14.10 12.61
C TRP A 186 -12.42 -15.48 12.03
N GLU A 187 -12.92 -15.74 10.83
CA GLU A 187 -12.68 -16.98 10.10
C GLU A 187 -12.07 -16.65 8.72
N PRO A 188 -11.22 -17.53 8.17
CA PRO A 188 -10.75 -17.39 6.81
C PRO A 188 -11.94 -17.40 5.84
N PHE A 189 -12.08 -16.36 5.03
CA PHE A 189 -13.14 -16.25 4.03
C PHE A 189 -12.78 -17.02 2.74
N ASP A 190 -11.51 -16.98 2.36
CA ASP A 190 -10.93 -17.76 1.27
C ASP A 190 -9.66 -18.49 1.73
N GLU A 191 -9.42 -19.69 1.18
CA GLU A 191 -8.27 -20.55 1.55
C GLU A 191 -6.92 -20.05 0.97
N GLY A 192 -6.89 -18.87 0.35
CA GLY A 192 -5.77 -18.40 -0.44
C GLY A 192 -4.94 -17.34 0.27
N GLY A 193 -3.76 -17.71 0.80
CA GLY A 193 -2.74 -16.75 1.24
C GLY A 193 -2.82 -16.31 2.70
N GLN A 194 -1.67 -15.97 3.28
CA GLN A 194 -1.58 -15.41 4.63
C GLN A 194 -1.67 -13.87 4.53
N PHE A 195 -2.48 -13.25 5.38
CA PHE A 195 -2.57 -11.77 5.48
C PHE A 195 -1.37 -11.17 6.23
N PHE A 196 -0.73 -11.99 7.06
CA PHE A 196 0.48 -11.68 7.81
C PHE A 196 1.54 -12.69 7.35
N ASP A 197 2.51 -12.25 6.54
CA ASP A 197 3.69 -13.02 6.14
C ASP A 197 4.91 -12.68 7.02
#